data_AF-A0A3M2SWJ1-F1
#
_entry.id   AF-A0A3M2SWJ1-F1
#
_cell.length_a   1.000
_cell.length_b   1.000
_cell.length_c   1.000
_cell.angle_alpha   90.00
_cell.angle_beta   90.00
_cell.angle_gamma   90.00
#
_symmetry.space_group_name_H-M   'P 1'
#
loop_
_entity.id
_entity.type
_entity.pdbx_description
1 polymer ?
#
loop_
_entity_poly.entity_id
_entity_poly.type
_entity_poly.pdbx_seq_one_letter_code
_entity_poly.pdbx_strand_id
1 'polypeptide(L)'
;MASNPSAGRPVNVLFVCLGNICRSPMSEGVFRGMAASHPLINEIDSAGTGAYHAGDSPDPRTMSTLRRHGISDYDHAARIVTKEDFLDFDYLLAMDKYNLRDLLDVRDSVLASQRKSGGTPG
;
A
#
# COMPACT_ATOMS: atom_id res chain seq x y z
N MET A 1 10.33 -20.35 29.86
CA MET A 1 9.92 -19.00 29.42
C MET A 1 8.75 -19.18 28.49
N ALA A 2 7.53 -18.95 28.96
CA ALA A 2 6.32 -19.18 28.19
C ALA A 2 6.22 -18.11 27.08
N SER A 3 6.16 -18.56 25.83
CA SER A 3 5.82 -17.74 24.66
C SER A 3 4.44 -17.14 24.87
N ASN A 4 4.35 -15.82 24.94
CA ASN A 4 3.10 -15.10 25.11
C ASN A 4 2.29 -15.15 23.78
N PRO A 5 1.11 -15.79 23.72
CA PRO A 5 0.33 -15.93 22.49
C PRO A 5 -0.47 -14.67 22.12
N SER A 6 -0.20 -13.52 22.75
CA SER A 6 -0.94 -12.26 22.57
C SER A 6 -0.23 -11.22 21.67
N ALA A 7 0.97 -11.48 21.18
CA ALA A 7 1.58 -10.57 20.20
C ALA A 7 0.83 -10.76 18.87
N GLY A 8 -0.01 -9.79 18.49
CA GLY A 8 -0.70 -9.81 17.21
C GLY A 8 0.28 -10.06 16.06
N ARG A 9 -0.16 -10.73 14.99
CA ARG A 9 0.70 -10.90 13.81
C ARG A 9 1.03 -9.51 13.23
N PRO A 10 2.29 -9.25 12.83
CA PRO A 10 2.61 -8.04 12.09
C PRO A 10 1.77 -7.93 10.82
N VAL A 11 1.44 -6.71 10.43
CA VAL A 11 0.58 -6.41 9.29
C VAL A 11 1.30 -5.57 8.25
N ASN A 12 0.90 -5.78 7.00
CA ASN A 12 1.38 -5.06 5.83
C ASN A 12 0.32 -4.03 5.40
N VAL A 13 0.72 -2.77 5.17
CA VAL A 13 -0.19 -1.66 4.83
C VAL A 13 0.20 -1.02 3.50
N LEU A 14 -0.76 -0.93 2.58
CA LEU A 14 -0.61 -0.29 1.27
C LEU A 14 -1.53 0.92 1.16
N PHE A 15 -0.97 2.10 0.92
CA PHE A 15 -1.74 3.33 0.68
C PHE A 15 -1.99 3.52 -0.82
N VAL A 16 -3.24 3.79 -1.22
CA VAL A 16 -3.60 3.82 -2.66
C VAL A 16 -4.30 5.12 -3.04
N CYS A 17 -3.74 5.83 -4.03
CA CYS A 17 -4.40 6.95 -4.69
C CYS A 17 -4.48 6.73 -6.21
N LEU A 18 -4.82 7.75 -7.00
CA LEU A 18 -4.88 7.59 -8.47
C LEU A 18 -3.49 7.44 -9.09
N GLY A 19 -2.60 8.42 -8.90
CA GLY A 19 -1.34 8.52 -9.64
C GLY A 19 -0.08 8.22 -8.83
N ASN A 20 -0.20 7.87 -7.56
CA ASN A 20 0.93 7.56 -6.66
C ASN A 20 2.06 8.60 -6.58
N ILE A 21 1.76 9.89 -6.79
CA ILE A 21 2.74 10.98 -6.64
C ILE A 21 2.40 11.99 -5.54
N CYS A 22 1.12 12.09 -5.15
CA CYS A 22 0.67 13.11 -4.17
C CYS A 22 0.23 12.49 -2.84
N ARG A 23 -0.99 11.94 -2.81
CA ARG A 23 -1.68 11.58 -1.57
C ARG A 23 -1.17 10.29 -0.94
N SER A 24 -1.01 9.24 -1.74
CA SER A 24 -0.52 7.96 -1.20
C SER A 24 0.95 8.02 -0.77
N PRO A 25 1.89 8.67 -1.51
CA PRO A 25 3.26 8.87 -1.00
C PRO A 25 3.33 9.68 0.29
N MET A 26 2.49 10.72 0.42
CA MET A 26 2.42 11.50 1.65
C MET A 26 1.98 10.63 2.84
N SER A 27 0.97 9.79 2.64
CA SER A 27 0.44 8.92 3.68
C SER A 27 1.47 7.86 4.10
N GLU A 28 2.15 7.26 3.13
CA GLU A 28 3.23 6.31 3.36
C GLU A 28 4.39 6.94 4.15
N GLY A 29 4.89 8.10 3.72
CA GLY A 29 5.99 8.79 4.40
C GLY A 29 5.64 9.16 5.84
N VAL A 30 4.44 9.70 6.07
CA VAL A 30 3.96 10.03 7.42
C VAL A 30 3.79 8.77 8.27
N PHE A 31 3.18 7.72 7.71
CA PHE A 31 2.93 6.48 8.44
C PHE A 31 4.23 5.75 8.78
N ARG A 32 5.21 5.70 7.87
CA ARG A 32 6.57 5.21 8.16
C ARG A 32 7.19 5.96 9.32
N GLY A 33 7.15 7.30 9.31
CA GLY A 33 7.67 8.11 10.41
C GLY A 33 6.99 7.87 11.76
N MET A 34 5.69 7.59 11.77
CA MET A 34 4.93 7.32 13.00
C MET A 34 5.05 5.88 13.50
N ALA A 35 5.16 4.92 12.59
CA ALA A 35 5.00 3.50 12.88
C ALA A 35 6.27 2.67 12.72
N ALA A 36 7.42 3.27 12.36
CA ALA A 36 8.68 2.57 12.14
C ALA A 36 9.11 1.63 13.29
N SER A 37 8.79 1.98 14.54
CA SER A 37 9.13 1.17 15.72
C SER A 37 7.94 0.38 16.27
N HIS A 38 6.79 0.37 15.58
CA HIS A 38 5.60 -0.31 16.06
C HIS A 38 5.71 -1.82 15.82
N PRO A 39 5.63 -2.68 16.86
CA PRO A 39 5.94 -4.11 16.74
C PRO A 39 4.96 -4.91 15.86
N LEU A 40 3.83 -4.30 15.51
CA LEU A 40 2.80 -4.91 14.66
C LEU A 40 2.82 -4.42 13.22
N ILE A 41 3.73 -3.52 12.83
CA ILE A 41 3.82 -3.04 11.44
C ILE A 41 5.07 -3.65 10.82
N ASN A 42 4.89 -4.40 9.73
CA ASN A 42 5.97 -5.07 9.03
C ASN A 42 6.33 -4.31 7.75
N GLU A 43 5.39 -4.23 6.81
CA GLU A 43 5.60 -3.57 5.52
C GLU A 43 4.68 -2.36 5.35
N ILE A 44 5.23 -1.29 4.78
CA ILE A 44 4.50 -0.06 4.46
C ILE A 44 4.90 0.36 3.05
N ASP A 45 3.92 0.49 2.17
CA ASP A 45 4.14 0.91 0.79
C ASP A 45 3.00 1.80 0.27
N SER A 46 3.16 2.37 -0.92
CA SER A 46 2.10 3.05 -1.64
C SER A 46 2.05 2.73 -3.13
N ALA A 47 0.83 2.77 -3.68
CA ALA A 47 0.57 2.51 -5.09
C ALA A 47 -0.51 3.44 -5.67
N GLY A 48 -0.68 3.33 -6.99
CA GLY A 48 -1.66 4.06 -7.80
C GLY A 48 -2.65 3.11 -8.48
N THR A 49 -3.91 3.53 -8.61
CA THR A 49 -4.89 2.79 -9.46
C THR A 49 -4.66 3.04 -10.95
N GLY A 50 -3.99 4.14 -11.31
CA GLY A 50 -3.61 4.50 -12.67
C GLY A 50 -2.11 4.38 -12.95
N ALA A 51 -1.76 4.28 -14.23
CA ALA A 51 -0.40 4.09 -14.73
C ALA A 51 0.37 5.38 -15.06
N TYR A 52 -0.28 6.54 -14.96
CA TYR A 52 0.19 7.78 -15.58
C TYR A 52 1.58 8.25 -15.15
N HIS A 53 2.03 7.84 -13.96
CA HIS A 53 3.28 8.28 -13.34
C HIS A 53 4.19 7.12 -12.97
N ALA A 54 3.97 5.92 -13.51
CA ALA A 54 4.79 4.77 -13.12
C ALA A 54 6.29 5.03 -13.36
N GLY A 55 7.10 4.92 -12.31
CA GLY A 55 8.53 5.22 -12.28
C GLY A 55 8.88 6.64 -11.87
N ASP A 56 7.93 7.58 -11.85
CA ASP A 56 8.18 8.96 -11.47
C ASP A 56 8.38 9.10 -9.95
N SER A 57 9.22 10.04 -9.53
CA SER A 57 9.30 10.44 -8.13
C SER A 57 8.01 11.12 -7.66
N PRO A 58 7.71 11.10 -6.34
CA PRO A 58 6.59 11.84 -5.79
C PRO A 58 6.64 13.33 -6.14
N ASP A 59 5.46 13.96 -6.18
CA ASP A 59 5.30 15.37 -6.50
C ASP A 59 6.22 16.23 -5.61
N PRO A 60 6.96 17.19 -6.16
CA PRO A 60 7.89 18.02 -5.39
C PRO A 60 7.25 18.72 -4.18
N ARG A 61 5.95 19.03 -4.23
CA ARG A 61 5.20 19.63 -3.11
C ARG A 61 4.94 18.63 -1.99
N THR A 62 4.72 17.35 -2.33
CA THR A 62 4.66 16.25 -1.36
C THR A 62 5.99 16.11 -0.66
N MET A 63 7.07 15.98 -1.43
CA MET A 63 8.43 15.85 -0.89
C MET A 63 8.84 17.04 -0.03
N SER A 64 8.52 18.26 -0.47
CA SER A 64 8.75 19.49 0.30
C SER A 64 7.99 19.48 1.63
N THR A 65 6.74 18.99 1.63
CA THR A 65 5.93 18.90 2.85
C THR A 65 6.48 17.87 3.81
N LEU A 66 6.81 16.66 3.34
CA LEU A 66 7.43 15.62 4.17
C LEU A 66 8.72 16.13 4.83
N ARG A 67 9.60 16.78 4.07
CA ARG A 67 10.83 17.38 4.61
C ARG A 67 10.56 18.43 5.69
N ARG A 68 9.56 19.30 5.50
CA ARG A 68 9.17 20.30 6.52
C ARG A 68 8.69 19.66 7.83
N HIS A 69 8.23 18.42 7.78
CA HIS A 69 7.79 17.64 8.94
C HIS A 69 8.85 16.64 9.43
N GLY A 70 10.12 16.78 9.02
CA GLY A 70 11.22 15.97 9.52
C GLY A 70 11.40 14.61 8.82
N ILE A 71 10.64 14.35 7.76
CA ILE A 71 10.75 13.12 6.94
C ILE A 71 11.58 13.47 5.70
N SER A 72 12.91 13.33 5.82
CA SER A 72 13.87 13.75 4.78
C SER A 72 14.48 12.62 3.97
N ASP A 73 14.36 11.38 4.45
CA ASP A 73 14.88 10.14 3.86
C ASP A 73 13.83 9.37 3.05
N TYR A 74 12.63 9.95 2.88
CA TYR A 74 11.60 9.35 2.05
C TYR A 74 12.01 9.37 0.58
N ASP A 75 12.09 8.17 0.00
CA ASP A 75 12.31 7.93 -1.41
C ASP A 75 11.29 6.90 -1.89
N HIS A 76 10.73 7.15 -3.07
CA HIS A 76 9.68 6.32 -3.66
C HIS A 76 9.68 6.50 -5.17
N ALA A 77 9.32 5.44 -5.88
CA ALA A 77 9.02 5.51 -7.31
C ALA A 77 7.56 5.10 -7.48
N ALA A 78 6.77 5.96 -8.12
CA ALA A 78 5.36 5.71 -8.31
C ALA A 78 5.14 4.37 -9.03
N ARG A 79 4.22 3.56 -8.53
CA ARG A 79 3.89 2.25 -9.08
C ARG A 79 2.39 2.02 -9.14
N ILE A 80 1.99 1.04 -9.94
CA ILE A 80 0.59 0.64 -10.11
C ILE A 80 0.30 -0.48 -9.13
N VAL A 81 -0.93 -0.49 -8.59
CA VAL A 81 -1.43 -1.62 -7.83
C VAL A 81 -1.49 -2.88 -8.70
N THR A 82 -1.00 -3.99 -8.18
CA THR A 82 -0.98 -5.29 -8.84
C THR A 82 -2.01 -6.23 -8.23
N LYS A 83 -2.14 -7.44 -8.77
CA LYS A 83 -3.01 -8.47 -8.18
C LYS A 83 -2.36 -9.08 -6.94
N GLU A 84 -1.04 -9.16 -6.95
CA GLU A 84 -0.19 -9.67 -5.89
C GLU A 84 -0.29 -8.80 -4.63
N ASP A 85 -0.47 -7.48 -4.79
CA ASP A 85 -0.72 -6.56 -3.66
C ASP A 85 -1.93 -7.00 -2.79
N PHE A 86 -2.95 -7.63 -3.37
CA PHE A 86 -4.12 -8.14 -2.62
C PHE A 86 -3.84 -9.42 -1.84
N LEU A 87 -2.69 -10.05 -2.08
CA LEU A 87 -2.22 -11.26 -1.39
C LEU A 87 -1.14 -10.89 -0.36
N ASP A 88 -0.32 -9.89 -0.67
CA ASP A 88 0.84 -9.51 0.13
C ASP A 88 0.50 -8.48 1.23
N PHE A 89 -0.54 -7.66 1.03
CA PHE A 89 -0.96 -6.63 1.99
C PHE A 89 -2.26 -6.98 2.72
N ASP A 90 -2.28 -6.73 4.03
CA ASP A 90 -3.47 -6.93 4.87
C ASP A 90 -4.46 -5.77 4.76
N TYR A 91 -3.95 -4.56 4.58
CA TYR A 91 -4.73 -3.34 4.51
C TYR A 91 -4.38 -2.56 3.25
N LEU A 92 -5.36 -2.40 2.36
CA LEU A 92 -5.29 -1.48 1.23
C LEU A 92 -6.16 -0.26 1.54
N LEU A 93 -5.52 0.89 1.76
CA LEU A 93 -6.17 2.12 2.23
C LEU A 93 -6.34 3.11 1.07
N ALA A 94 -7.56 3.20 0.55
CA ALA A 94 -7.92 4.11 -0.53
C ALA A 94 -8.05 5.57 -0.05
N MET A 95 -7.48 6.51 -0.81
CA MET A 95 -7.52 7.95 -0.48
C MET A 95 -8.87 8.61 -0.78
N ASP A 96 -9.68 8.03 -1.67
CA ASP A 96 -11.03 8.50 -1.99
C ASP A 96 -11.93 7.36 -2.50
N LYS A 97 -13.20 7.69 -2.73
CA LYS A 97 -14.23 6.75 -3.19
C LYS A 97 -13.98 6.18 -4.60
N TYR A 98 -13.26 6.90 -5.45
CA TYR A 98 -12.93 6.43 -6.80
C TYR A 98 -11.79 5.42 -6.72
N ASN A 99 -10.76 5.71 -5.92
CA ASN A 99 -9.68 4.76 -5.65
C ASN A 99 -10.21 3.48 -5.00
N LEU A 100 -11.16 3.60 -4.06
CA LEU A 100 -11.80 2.44 -3.46
C LEU A 100 -12.55 1.61 -4.51
N ARG A 101 -13.34 2.25 -5.37
CA ARG A 101 -14.05 1.55 -6.46
C ARG A 101 -13.08 0.79 -7.36
N ASP A 102 -12.03 1.45 -7.83
CA ASP A 102 -11.03 0.81 -8.70
C ASP A 102 -10.39 -0.41 -8.03
N LEU A 103 -10.07 -0.32 -6.72
CA LEU A 103 -9.54 -1.43 -5.96
C LEU A 103 -10.52 -2.59 -5.81
N LEU A 104 -11.81 -2.31 -5.63
CA LEU A 104 -12.84 -3.36 -5.58
C LEU A 104 -12.96 -4.10 -6.91
N ASP A 105 -12.87 -3.38 -8.04
CA ASP A 105 -12.88 -3.99 -9.38
C ASP A 105 -11.68 -4.92 -9.60
N VAL A 106 -10.49 -4.52 -9.13
CA VAL A 106 -9.28 -5.38 -9.16
C VAL A 106 -9.44 -6.59 -8.22
N ARG A 107 -9.91 -6.38 -6.99
CA ARG A 107 -10.15 -7.46 -6.01
C ARG A 107 -11.08 -8.53 -6.58
N ASP A 108 -12.18 -8.12 -7.20
CA ASP A 108 -13.15 -9.06 -7.77
C ASP A 108 -12.53 -9.89 -8.90
N SER A 109 -11.62 -9.28 -9.67
CA SER A 109 -10.82 -9.99 -10.67
C SER A 109 -9.84 -10.99 -10.05
N VAL A 110 -9.20 -10.67 -8.92
CA VAL A 110 -8.33 -11.59 -8.16
C VAL A 110 -9.12 -12.81 -7.67
N LEU A 111 -10.27 -12.57 -7.02
CA LEU A 111 -11.15 -13.63 -6.53
C LEU A 111 -11.66 -14.53 -7.66
N ALA A 112 -11.99 -13.95 -8.82
CA ALA A 112 -12.38 -14.73 -9.99
C ALA A 112 -11.23 -15.59 -10.54
N SER A 113 -9.99 -15.09 -10.52
CA SER A 113 -8.81 -15.87 -10.93
C SER A 113 -8.53 -17.04 -9.98
N GLN A 114 -8.66 -16.86 -8.67
CA GLN A 114 -8.46 -17.93 -7.67
C GLN A 114 -9.49 -19.06 -7.77
N ARG A 115 -10.74 -18.74 -8.12
CA ARG A 115 -11.79 -19.75 -8.33
C ARG A 115 -11.51 -20.65 -9.53
N LYS A 116 -10.83 -20.13 -10.57
CA LYS A 116 -10.48 -20.89 -11.77
C LYS A 116 -9.30 -21.84 -11.54
N SER A 117 -8.36 -21.49 -10.67
CA SER A 117 -7.22 -22.34 -10.31
C SER A 117 -7.55 -23.44 -9.29
N GLY A 118 -8.71 -23.37 -8.63
CA GLY A 118 -9.20 -24.39 -7.69
C GLY A 118 -9.99 -25.56 -8.30
N GLY A 119 -10.04 -25.70 -9.63
CA GLY A 119 -10.76 -26.77 -10.33
C GLY A 119 -9.93 -28.04 -10.56
N THR A 120 -10.05 -28.99 -9.63
CA THR A 120 -9.87 -30.47 -9.72
C THR A 120 -8.50 -31.05 -10.15
N PRO A 121 -7.77 -31.76 -9.26
CA PRO A 121 -7.14 -33.03 -9.64
C PRO A 121 -8.19 -34.15 -9.57
N GLY A 122 -8.25 -34.96 -10.62
CA GLY A 122 -9.29 -35.97 -10.89
C GLY A 122 -9.41 -37.12 -9.89
#